data_AF-A0A956WI80-F1
#
_entry.id   AF-A0A956WI80-F1
#
_cell.length_a   1.000
_cell.length_b   1.000
_cell.length_c   1.000
_cell.angle_alpha   90.00
_cell.angle_beta   90.00
_cell.angle_gamma   90.00
#
_symmetry.space_group_name_H-M   'P 1'
#
loop_
_entity.id
_entity.type
_entity.pdbx_description
1 polymer ?
#
loop_
_entity_poly.entity_id
_entity_poly.type
_entity_poly.pdbx_seq_one_letter_code
_entity_poly.pdbx_strand_id
1 'polypeptide(L)'
;METPLIADDVLVAPAEHLFLSPHYDDIALSAGSTVHRLATLGRRPETIILFGSEPDPDATLSPFASAMHAGWGLAASDVIARRRAEEEQAARAIGANVRLLPFHDAIYRGHIYLSDDDLFSTPAAADQG
;
A
#
# COMPACT_ATOMS: atom_id res chain seq x y z
N MET A 1 24.83 -19.60 10.97
CA MET A 1 24.07 -18.34 11.04
C MET A 1 24.32 -17.64 9.72
N GLU A 2 23.28 -17.43 8.91
CA GLU A 2 23.40 -16.66 7.68
C GLU A 2 23.72 -15.20 8.03
N THR A 3 24.65 -14.61 7.28
CA THR A 3 24.93 -13.17 7.37
C THR A 3 23.69 -12.42 6.92
N PRO A 4 23.14 -11.50 7.73
CA PRO A 4 21.96 -10.75 7.33
C PRO A 4 22.25 -9.91 6.08
N LEU A 5 21.27 -9.84 5.16
CA LEU A 5 21.34 -9.09 3.90
C LEU A 5 21.68 -7.60 4.10
N ILE A 6 21.33 -7.06 5.26
CA ILE A 6 21.72 -5.72 5.72
C ILE A 6 22.25 -5.86 7.15
N ALA A 7 23.44 -5.31 7.38
CA ALA A 7 24.08 -5.31 8.69
C ALA A 7 23.26 -4.50 9.71
N ASP A 8 23.24 -4.96 10.96
CA ASP A 8 22.42 -4.35 12.00
C ASP A 8 22.79 -2.89 12.27
N ASP A 9 24.07 -2.55 12.22
CA ASP A 9 24.58 -1.19 12.38
C ASP A 9 24.03 -0.21 11.34
N VAL A 10 23.90 -0.67 10.08
CA VAL A 10 23.29 0.10 8.99
C VAL A 10 21.78 0.23 9.21
N LEU A 11 21.10 -0.85 9.60
CA LEU A 11 19.67 -0.84 9.88
C LEU A 11 19.30 0.01 11.08
N VAL A 12 20.17 0.13 12.08
CA VAL A 12 19.87 0.83 13.35
C VAL A 12 20.57 2.18 13.46
N ALA A 13 21.15 2.69 12.38
CA ALA A 13 21.65 4.05 12.31
C ALA A 13 20.56 5.04 12.79
N PRO A 14 20.92 6.18 13.40
CA PRO A 14 19.95 7.15 13.90
C PRO A 14 19.26 7.88 12.73
N ALA A 15 18.32 7.19 12.10
CA ALA A 15 17.52 7.63 10.99
C ALA A 15 16.06 7.23 11.20
N GLU A 16 15.17 7.96 10.56
CA GLU A 16 13.78 7.56 10.43
C GLU A 16 13.67 6.50 9.32
N HIS A 17 12.94 5.42 9.59
CA HIS A 17 12.75 4.33 8.62
C HIS A 17 11.39 4.46 7.96
N LEU A 18 11.38 5.05 6.77
CA LEU A 18 10.18 5.25 5.97
C LEU A 18 10.09 4.19 4.88
N PHE A 19 8.98 3.46 4.86
CA PHE A 19 8.67 2.45 3.85
C PHE A 19 7.56 2.99 2.96
N LEU A 20 7.89 3.30 1.70
CA LEU A 20 6.90 3.76 0.73
C LEU A 20 6.19 2.55 0.13
N SER A 21 4.89 2.48 0.38
CA SER A 21 4.01 1.40 -0.04
C SER A 21 3.07 1.96 -1.12
N PRO A 22 3.11 1.48 -2.37
CA PRO A 22 2.15 1.90 -3.38
C PRO A 22 0.70 1.69 -2.90
N HIS A 23 0.36 0.50 -2.43
CA HIS A 23 -0.97 0.12 -1.98
C HIS A 23 -0.97 -0.41 -0.54
N TYR A 24 -2.18 -0.66 -0.03
CA TYR A 24 -2.42 -1.47 1.17
C TYR A 24 -2.00 -2.90 0.90
N ASP A 25 -1.07 -3.44 1.69
CA ASP A 25 -0.44 -4.79 1.61
C ASP A 25 1.06 -4.83 1.22
N ASP A 26 1.53 -3.93 0.35
CA ASP A 26 2.82 -4.10 -0.34
C ASP A 26 4.00 -4.27 0.64
N ILE A 27 4.05 -3.46 1.70
CA ILE A 27 5.12 -3.55 2.71
C ILE A 27 4.97 -4.79 3.57
N ALA A 28 3.76 -5.18 3.96
CA ALA A 28 3.55 -6.40 4.72
C ALA A 28 4.02 -7.64 3.91
N LEU A 29 3.75 -7.67 2.61
CA LEU A 29 4.11 -8.77 1.71
C LEU A 29 5.58 -8.77 1.31
N SER A 30 6.18 -7.59 1.10
CA SER A 30 7.53 -7.48 0.50
C SER A 30 8.64 -7.23 1.51
N ALA A 31 8.33 -6.53 2.61
CA ALA A 31 9.34 -6.04 3.56
C ALA A 31 8.96 -6.24 5.04
N GLY A 32 7.88 -6.96 5.33
CA GLY A 32 7.33 -7.09 6.68
C GLY A 32 8.34 -7.64 7.70
N SER A 33 9.20 -8.57 7.30
CA SER A 33 10.26 -9.11 8.17
C SER A 33 11.32 -8.07 8.53
N THR A 34 11.68 -7.19 7.59
CA THR A 34 12.64 -6.10 7.82
C THR A 34 12.05 -5.06 8.76
N VAL A 35 10.79 -4.67 8.52
CA VAL A 35 10.04 -3.76 9.39
C VAL A 35 9.94 -4.34 10.80
N HIS A 36 9.57 -5.62 10.92
CA HIS A 36 9.49 -6.29 12.22
C HIS A 36 10.83 -6.33 12.94
N ARG A 37 11.93 -6.61 12.23
CA ARG A 37 13.28 -6.59 12.82
C ARG A 37 13.68 -5.20 13.32
N LEU A 38 13.36 -4.13 12.58
CA LEU A 38 13.58 -2.76 13.06
C LEU A 38 12.80 -2.47 14.34
N ALA A 39 11.52 -2.87 14.38
CA ALA A 39 10.67 -2.69 15.56
C ALA A 39 11.20 -3.45 16.79
N THR A 40 11.66 -4.70 16.62
CA THR A 40 12.23 -5.49 17.73
C THR A 40 13.58 -4.94 18.23
N LEU A 41 14.31 -4.21 17.38
CA LEU A 41 15.51 -3.45 17.75
C LEU A 41 15.19 -2.07 18.36
N GLY A 42 13.91 -1.81 18.70
CA GLY A 42 13.47 -0.58 19.37
C GLY A 42 13.31 0.62 18.43
N ARG A 43 13.35 0.41 17.11
CA ARG A 43 13.08 1.47 16.11
C ARG A 43 11.57 1.64 15.92
N ARG A 44 11.19 2.73 15.26
CA ARG A 44 9.79 3.09 14.97
C ARG A 44 9.58 3.23 13.46
N PRO A 45 9.57 2.13 12.69
CA PRO A 45 9.34 2.20 11.26
C PRO A 45 7.93 2.73 10.95
N GLU A 46 7.81 3.44 9.83
CA GLU A 46 6.53 3.96 9.33
C GLU A 46 6.31 3.48 7.89
N THR A 47 5.14 2.89 7.66
CA THR A 47 4.64 2.57 6.32
C THR A 47 3.82 3.76 5.83
N ILE A 48 4.22 4.32 4.69
CA ILE A 48 3.52 5.40 4.00
C ILE A 48 2.81 4.81 2.78
N ILE A 49 1.48 4.71 2.86
CA ILE A 49 0.63 4.23 1.77
C ILE A 49 0.39 5.39 0.80
N LEU A 50 0.89 5.27 -0.43
CA LEU A 50 0.77 6.31 -1.45
C LEU A 50 -0.67 6.41 -1.95
N PHE A 51 -1.24 5.30 -2.43
CA PHE A 51 -2.58 5.25 -3.00
C PHE A 51 -3.64 4.89 -1.96
N GLY A 52 -3.65 5.64 -0.86
CA GLY A 52 -4.50 5.38 0.30
C GLY A 52 -5.91 5.97 0.24
N SER A 53 -6.27 6.69 -0.83
CA SER A 53 -7.55 7.41 -0.88
C SER A 53 -8.71 6.54 -1.35
N GLU A 54 -9.89 6.87 -0.83
CA GLU A 54 -11.16 6.36 -1.31
C GLU A 54 -11.44 6.83 -2.75
N PRO A 55 -12.18 6.07 -3.58
CA PRO A 55 -12.75 6.64 -4.79
C PRO A 55 -13.67 7.81 -4.45
N ASP A 56 -13.88 8.72 -5.40
CA ASP A 56 -14.87 9.78 -5.24
C ASP A 56 -16.25 9.17 -4.96
N PRO A 57 -16.89 9.46 -3.81
CA PRO A 57 -18.15 8.83 -3.41
C PRO A 57 -19.31 9.18 -4.34
N ASP A 58 -19.23 10.30 -5.06
CA ASP A 58 -20.25 10.73 -6.01
C ASP A 58 -19.98 10.22 -7.44
N ALA A 59 -18.79 9.64 -7.68
CA ALA A 59 -18.44 9.08 -8.98
C ALA A 59 -18.93 7.64 -9.13
N THR A 60 -19.46 7.33 -10.32
CA THR A 60 -19.75 5.94 -10.68
C THR A 60 -18.44 5.20 -10.94
N LEU A 61 -18.22 4.08 -10.25
CA LEU A 61 -17.08 3.21 -10.50
C LEU A 61 -17.10 2.70 -11.95
N SER A 62 -15.91 2.57 -12.55
CA SER A 62 -15.79 1.89 -13.83
C SER A 62 -16.22 0.42 -13.69
N PRO A 63 -16.64 -0.24 -14.81
CA PRO A 63 -16.92 -1.67 -14.79
C PRO A 63 -15.73 -2.50 -14.27
N PHE A 64 -14.50 -2.06 -14.55
CA PHE A 64 -13.28 -2.70 -14.09
C PHE A 64 -13.08 -2.58 -12.58
N ALA A 65 -13.17 -1.37 -12.02
CA ALA A 65 -13.09 -1.17 -10.56
C ALA A 65 -14.18 -1.95 -9.82
N SER A 66 -15.40 -1.97 -10.35
CA SER A 66 -16.51 -2.75 -9.80
C SER A 66 -16.24 -4.25 -9.84
N ALA A 67 -15.66 -4.76 -10.93
CA ALA A 67 -15.27 -6.17 -11.04
C ALA A 67 -14.15 -6.54 -10.06
N MET A 68 -13.17 -5.65 -9.85
CA MET A 68 -12.13 -5.85 -8.84
C MET A 68 -12.71 -5.93 -7.42
N HIS A 69 -13.63 -5.02 -7.06
CA HIS A 69 -14.31 -5.05 -5.77
C HIS A 69 -15.08 -6.36 -5.54
N ALA A 70 -15.81 -6.80 -6.58
CA ALA A 70 -16.51 -8.09 -6.54
C ALA A 70 -15.54 -9.27 -6.38
N GLY A 71 -14.38 -9.23 -7.05
CA GLY A 71 -13.32 -10.22 -6.90
C GLY A 71 -12.73 -10.28 -5.49
N TRP A 72 -12.65 -9.15 -4.80
CA TRP A 72 -12.25 -9.08 -3.38
C TRP A 72 -13.36 -9.50 -2.41
N GLY A 73 -14.58 -9.73 -2.90
CA GLY A 73 -15.74 -10.07 -2.07
C GLY A 73 -16.23 -8.92 -1.19
N LEU A 74 -15.97 -7.68 -1.61
CA LEU A 74 -16.27 -6.47 -0.84
C LEU A 74 -17.27 -5.59 -1.60
N ALA A 75 -18.23 -5.01 -0.89
CA ALA A 75 -19.10 -3.98 -1.44
C ALA A 75 -18.30 -2.69 -1.64
N ALA A 76 -18.62 -1.92 -2.68
CA ALA A 76 -17.93 -0.66 -2.98
C ALA A 76 -17.89 0.31 -1.78
N SER A 77 -18.93 0.33 -0.96
CA SER A 77 -19.02 1.12 0.28
C SER A 77 -18.01 0.71 1.36
N ASP A 78 -17.52 -0.53 1.30
CA ASP A 78 -16.79 -1.17 2.41
C ASP A 78 -15.33 -1.47 2.03
N VAL A 79 -15.00 -1.50 0.74
CA VAL A 79 -13.67 -1.90 0.23
C VAL A 79 -12.55 -1.13 0.92
N ILE A 80 -12.64 0.20 0.97
CA ILE A 80 -11.52 1.02 1.46
C ILE A 80 -11.43 0.96 2.99
N ALA A 81 -12.56 1.03 3.68
CA ALA A 81 -12.60 0.85 5.13
C ALA A 81 -12.01 -0.50 5.54
N ARG A 82 -12.29 -1.56 4.77
CA ARG A 82 -11.75 -2.90 5.01
C ARG A 82 -10.25 -2.96 4.74
N ARG A 83 -9.77 -2.46 3.59
CA ARG A 83 -8.34 -2.44 3.26
C ARG A 83 -7.53 -1.63 4.27
N ARG A 84 -8.07 -0.50 4.74
CA ARG A 84 -7.47 0.29 5.82
C ARG A 84 -7.39 -0.50 7.13
N ALA A 85 -8.47 -1.18 7.51
CA ALA A 85 -8.48 -2.00 8.73
C ALA A 85 -7.47 -3.17 8.64
N GLU A 86 -7.32 -3.77 7.46
CA GLU A 86 -6.33 -4.81 7.18
C GLU A 86 -4.90 -4.28 7.29
N GLU A 87 -4.61 -3.14 6.69
CA GLU A 87 -3.29 -2.48 6.79
C GLU A 87 -2.96 -2.10 8.24
N GLU A 88 -3.92 -1.51 8.97
CA GLU A 88 -3.72 -1.19 10.38
C GLU A 88 -3.45 -2.45 11.22
N GLN A 89 -4.08 -3.58 10.89
CA GLN A 89 -3.83 -4.86 11.57
C GLN A 89 -2.46 -5.43 11.20
N ALA A 90 -2.09 -5.39 9.93
CA ALA A 90 -0.78 -5.84 9.45
C ALA A 90 0.35 -5.01 10.06
N ALA A 91 0.22 -3.68 10.05
CA ALA A 91 1.17 -2.75 10.65
C ALA A 91 1.33 -2.99 12.16
N ARG A 92 0.23 -3.23 12.89
CA ARG A 92 0.29 -3.64 14.30
C ARG A 92 1.07 -4.94 14.50
N ALA A 93 0.87 -5.94 13.62
CA ALA A 93 1.55 -7.22 13.72
C ALA A 93 3.07 -7.10 13.47
N ILE A 94 3.49 -6.23 12.55
CA ILE A 94 4.92 -6.01 12.23
C ILE A 94 5.56 -4.87 13.02
N GLY A 95 4.83 -4.16 13.87
CA GLY A 95 5.35 -3.09 14.72
C GLY A 95 5.62 -1.76 14.00
N ALA A 96 4.85 -1.46 12.94
CA ALA A 96 4.93 -0.21 12.18
C ALA A 96 3.80 0.76 12.52
N ASN A 97 4.07 2.05 12.29
CA ASN A 97 3.03 3.07 12.15
C ASN A 97 2.55 3.15 10.71
N VAL A 98 1.35 3.68 10.48
CA VAL A 98 0.77 3.85 9.13
C VAL A 98 0.44 5.32 8.90
N ARG A 99 0.83 5.83 7.73
CA ARG A 99 0.39 7.11 7.19
C ARG A 99 -0.18 6.90 5.80
N LEU A 100 -1.30 7.56 5.52
CA LEU A 100 -1.94 7.52 4.21
C LEU A 100 -1.72 8.85 3.49
N LEU A 101 -1.41 8.78 2.20
CA LEU A 101 -1.40 9.93 1.32
C LEU A 101 -2.70 10.02 0.50
N PRO A 102 -3.08 11.24 0.08
CA PRO A 102 -4.38 11.51 -0.53
C PRO A 102 -4.38 11.22 -2.05
N PHE A 103 -3.74 10.13 -2.49
CA PHE A 103 -3.77 9.72 -3.90
C PHE A 103 -4.70 8.52 -4.11
N HIS A 104 -5.39 8.51 -5.25
CA HIS A 104 -6.24 7.41 -5.67
C HIS A 104 -5.42 6.25 -6.25
N ASP A 105 -5.85 5.02 -6.01
CA ASP A 105 -5.42 3.85 -6.76
C ASP A 105 -5.70 4.04 -8.26
N ALA A 106 -4.88 3.44 -9.13
CA ALA A 106 -5.00 3.51 -10.58
C ALA A 106 -6.43 3.17 -11.06
N ILE A 107 -7.07 2.16 -10.46
CA ILE A 107 -8.41 1.72 -10.84
C ILE A 107 -9.50 2.78 -10.60
N TYR A 108 -9.21 3.83 -9.83
CA TYR A 108 -10.13 4.94 -9.55
C TYR A 108 -9.79 6.22 -10.32
N ARG A 109 -8.77 6.21 -11.19
CA ARG A 109 -8.34 7.39 -11.96
C ARG A 109 -9.18 7.58 -13.22
N GLY A 110 -10.48 7.81 -13.03
CA GLY A 110 -11.43 8.12 -14.10
C GLY A 110 -11.58 6.98 -15.11
N HIS A 111 -11.24 7.26 -16.37
CA HIS A 111 -11.44 6.35 -17.51
C HIS A 111 -10.12 5.86 -18.13
N ILE A 112 -9.04 5.87 -17.34
CA ILE A 112 -7.69 5.60 -17.83
C ILE A 112 -7.39 4.10 -17.82
N TYR A 113 -7.48 3.46 -16.64
CA TYR A 113 -7.17 2.04 -16.46
C TYR A 113 -8.47 1.26 -16.35
N LEU A 114 -8.87 0.59 -17.43
CA LEU A 114 -10.17 -0.07 -17.56
C LEU A 114 -10.07 -1.59 -17.74
N SER A 115 -8.86 -2.14 -17.63
CA SER A 115 -8.56 -3.56 -17.74
C SER A 115 -7.19 -3.86 -17.13
N ASP A 116 -6.90 -5.15 -16.91
CA ASP A 116 -5.56 -5.60 -16.54
C ASP A 116 -4.53 -5.21 -17.61
N ASP A 117 -4.89 -5.34 -18.90
CA ASP A 117 -4.03 -4.95 -20.01
C ASP A 117 -3.65 -3.46 -19.91
N ASP A 118 -4.60 -2.57 -19.61
CA ASP A 118 -4.31 -1.16 -19.39
C ASP A 118 -3.39 -0.95 -18.17
N LEU A 119 -3.70 -1.62 -17.06
CA LEU A 119 -3.00 -1.48 -15.78
C LEU A 119 -1.52 -1.92 -15.86
N PHE A 120 -1.24 -2.96 -16.66
CA PHE A 120 0.10 -3.50 -16.87
C PHE A 120 0.77 -2.99 -18.15
N SER A 121 0.16 -2.04 -18.85
CA SER A 121 0.74 -1.38 -20.02
C SER A 121 1.68 -0.22 -19.64
N THR A 122 2.08 0.57 -20.64
CA THR A 122 2.81 1.82 -20.36
C THR A 122 1.88 2.78 -19.60
N PRO A 123 2.33 3.40 -18.50
CA PRO A 123 1.51 4.34 -17.74
C PRO A 123 0.90 5.40 -18.64
N ALA A 124 -0.34 5.81 -18.35
CA ALA A 124 -0.99 6.84 -19.14
C ALA A 124 -0.20 8.16 -19.06
N ALA A 125 -0.29 8.99 -20.10
CA ALA A 125 0.48 10.25 -20.16
C ALA A 125 0.25 11.16 -18.94
N ALA A 126 -0.93 11.11 -18.31
CA ALA A 126 -1.24 11.88 -17.10
C ALA A 126 -0.51 11.36 -15.84
N ASP A 127 -0.03 10.12 -15.84
CA ASP A 127 0.74 9.49 -14.77
C ASP A 127 2.24 9.34 -15.13
N GLN A 128 2.66 9.84 -16.29
CA GLN A 128 4.07 9.95 -16.67
C GLN A 128 4.64 11.26 -16.09
N GLY A 129 5.80 11.18 -15.43
CA GLY A 129 6.49 12.32 -14.84
C GLY A 129 7.21 13.23 -15.83
#